data_AF-A0ABD2VSU2-F1
#
_entry.id   AF-A0ABD2VSU2-F1
#
_cell.length_a   1.000
_cell.length_b   1.000
_cell.length_c   1.000
_cell.angle_alpha   90.00
_cell.angle_beta   90.00
_cell.angle_gamma   90.00
#
_symmetry.space_group_name_H-M   'P 1'
#
loop_
_entity.id
_entity.type
_entity.pdbx_description
1 polymer ?
#
loop_
_entity_poly.entity_id
_entity_poly.type
_entity_poly.pdbx_seq_one_letter_code
_entity_poly.pdbx_strand_id
1 'polypeptide(L)'
;MYRYRRRYYVLTIFFETTKSERWWVKVDAQDNLGNTPLHLALLNGNPSAVKFLLVRGVCLNLANEKGETPLHIICKRAKNSNVIANEIFAIARKKRWLVLVDA
;
A
#
# COMPACT_ATOMS: atom_id res chain seq x y z
N MET A 1 30.10 -40.95 6.38
CA MET A 1 28.92 -40.19 6.82
C MET A 1 29.37 -38.74 6.96
N TYR A 2 29.07 -37.78 6.09
CA TYR A 2 27.79 -37.15 5.75
C TYR A 2 27.81 -36.82 4.24
N ARG A 3 26.97 -37.38 3.37
CA ARG A 3 25.52 -37.14 3.18
C ARG A 3 25.15 -35.67 2.95
N TYR A 4 24.95 -35.34 1.67
CA TYR A 4 23.96 -34.37 1.13
C TYR A 4 23.90 -32.96 1.71
N ARG A 5 24.45 -31.96 1.00
CA ARG A 5 23.84 -30.60 0.96
C ARG A 5 24.33 -29.71 -0.20
N ARG A 6 24.42 -30.22 -1.43
CA ARG A 6 24.68 -29.40 -2.64
C ARG A 6 23.45 -29.32 -3.57
N ARG A 7 22.28 -28.98 -3.05
CA ARG A 7 21.08 -28.78 -3.89
C ARG A 7 20.23 -27.56 -3.58
N TYR A 8 20.67 -26.72 -2.66
CA TYR A 8 19.94 -25.50 -2.31
C TYR A 8 20.80 -24.24 -2.34
N TYR A 9 22.06 -24.29 -2.77
CA TYR A 9 22.92 -23.10 -2.76
C TYR A 9 22.39 -21.99 -3.69
N VAL A 10 21.85 -22.37 -4.85
CA VAL A 10 21.19 -21.43 -5.77
C VAL A 10 19.87 -20.92 -5.20
N LEU A 11 19.10 -21.78 -4.52
CA LEU A 11 17.84 -21.39 -3.89
C LEU A 11 18.05 -20.50 -2.65
N THR A 12 19.10 -20.73 -1.85
CA THR A 12 19.45 -19.89 -0.71
C THR A 12 19.99 -18.55 -1.19
N ILE A 13 20.83 -18.51 -2.22
CA ILE A 13 21.25 -17.24 -2.84
C ILE A 13 20.03 -16.52 -3.43
N PHE A 14 19.13 -17.19 -4.14
CA PHE A 14 17.92 -16.59 -4.68
C PHE A 14 16.97 -16.04 -3.59
N PHE A 15 16.81 -16.76 -2.47
CA PHE A 15 16.01 -16.29 -1.32
C PHE A 15 16.72 -15.24 -0.45
N GLU A 16 18.05 -15.19 -0.45
CA GLU A 16 18.85 -14.16 0.22
C GLU A 16 18.97 -12.88 -0.63
N THR A 17 19.10 -12.99 -1.94
CA THR A 17 19.13 -11.83 -2.87
C THR A 17 17.76 -11.15 -2.96
N THR A 18 16.66 -11.90 -2.86
CA THR A 18 15.31 -11.34 -2.77
C THR A 18 14.95 -10.72 -1.41
N LYS A 19 15.71 -11.02 -0.35
CA LYS A 19 15.66 -10.24 0.90
C LYS A 19 16.49 -8.96 0.79
N SER A 20 17.55 -8.97 -0.01
CA SER A 20 18.48 -7.85 -0.23
C SER A 20 17.88 -6.78 -1.16
N GLU A 21 17.16 -7.19 -2.20
CA GLU A 21 16.34 -6.26 -2.96
C GLU A 21 15.02 -6.05 -2.22
N ARG A 22 15.12 -5.11 -1.28
CA ARG A 22 14.07 -4.17 -0.92
C ARG A 22 13.55 -3.51 -2.21
N TRP A 23 12.95 -4.28 -3.12
CA TRP A 23 12.25 -3.79 -4.28
C TRP A 23 11.15 -2.93 -3.71
N TRP A 24 11.35 -1.62 -3.81
CA TRP A 24 10.30 -0.65 -3.59
C TRP A 24 9.32 -0.85 -4.74
N VAL A 25 8.43 -1.85 -4.61
CA VAL A 25 7.20 -1.85 -5.37
C VAL A 25 6.59 -0.50 -5.06
N LYS A 26 6.61 0.40 -6.04
CA LYS A 26 6.15 1.77 -5.89
C LYS A 26 4.63 1.70 -5.69
N VAL A 27 4.21 1.58 -4.43
CA VAL A 27 2.81 1.43 -4.04
C VAL A 27 1.98 2.69 -4.32
N ASP A 28 2.67 3.78 -4.65
CA ASP A 28 2.13 5.09 -5.00
C ASP A 28 2.26 5.42 -6.50
N ALA A 29 2.64 4.44 -7.34
CA ALA A 29 2.67 4.66 -8.79
C ALA A 29 1.26 5.06 -9.28
N GLN A 30 1.18 6.03 -10.18
CA GLN A 30 -0.10 6.45 -10.75
C GLN A 30 -0.28 5.80 -12.13
N ASP A 31 -1.50 5.38 -12.44
CA ASP A 31 -1.88 5.00 -13.80
C ASP A 31 -2.07 6.24 -14.70
N ASN A 32 -2.48 6.02 -15.95
CA ASN A 32 -2.73 7.09 -16.92
C ASN A 32 -3.87 8.03 -16.54
N LEU A 33 -4.59 7.77 -15.45
CA LEU A 33 -5.67 8.61 -14.92
C LEU A 33 -5.28 9.24 -13.57
N GLY A 34 -4.01 9.14 -13.18
CA GLY A 34 -3.52 9.62 -11.89
C GLY A 34 -3.92 8.74 -10.70
N ASN A 35 -4.55 7.58 -10.91
CA ASN A 35 -4.97 6.72 -9.82
C ASN A 35 -3.79 5.93 -9.27
N THR A 36 -3.57 6.04 -7.95
CA THR A 36 -2.67 5.12 -7.25
C THR A 36 -3.30 3.73 -7.08
N PRO A 37 -2.52 2.67 -6.81
CA PRO A 37 -3.04 1.36 -6.42
C PRO A 37 -4.12 1.43 -5.33
N LEU A 38 -4.03 2.39 -4.42
CA LEU A 38 -5.05 2.61 -3.39
C LEU A 38 -6.36 3.14 -3.97
N HIS A 39 -6.33 4.06 -4.93
CA HIS A 39 -7.54 4.51 -5.65
C HIS A 39 -8.23 3.31 -6.31
N LEU A 40 -7.46 2.48 -7.02
CA LEU A 40 -8.00 1.29 -7.70
C LEU A 40 -8.57 0.27 -6.70
N ALA A 41 -7.89 0.01 -5.58
CA ALA A 41 -8.37 -0.89 -4.54
C ALA A 41 -9.68 -0.40 -3.90
N LEU A 42 -9.80 0.91 -3.68
CA LEU A 42 -11.01 1.57 -3.19
C LEU A 42 -12.12 1.54 -4.24
N LEU A 43 -11.81 1.82 -5.51
CA LEU A 43 -12.76 1.78 -6.63
C LEU A 43 -13.32 0.38 -6.89
N ASN A 44 -12.51 -0.66 -6.67
CA ASN A 44 -12.93 -2.05 -6.75
C ASN A 44 -13.65 -2.53 -5.48
N GLY A 45 -13.59 -1.77 -4.38
CA GLY A 45 -14.20 -2.15 -3.11
C GLY A 45 -13.57 -3.39 -2.49
N ASN A 46 -12.28 -3.63 -2.71
CA ASN A 46 -11.55 -4.79 -2.21
C ASN A 46 -10.82 -4.45 -0.90
N PRO A 47 -11.41 -4.74 0.29
CA PRO A 47 -10.81 -4.36 1.57
C PRO A 47 -9.49 -5.09 1.85
N SER A 48 -9.29 -6.30 1.32
CA SER A 48 -8.04 -7.05 1.49
C SER A 48 -6.88 -6.36 0.77
N ALA A 49 -7.12 -5.88 -0.46
CA ALA A 49 -6.14 -5.11 -1.21
C ALA A 49 -5.83 -3.76 -0.53
N VAL A 50 -6.85 -3.08 -0.01
CA VAL A 50 -6.68 -1.84 0.77
C VAL A 50 -5.79 -2.07 1.99
N LYS A 51 -6.09 -3.07 2.82
CA LYS A 51 -5.28 -3.42 4.00
C LYS A 51 -3.83 -3.71 3.65
N PHE A 52 -3.61 -4.48 2.59
CA PHE A 52 -2.26 -4.82 2.13
C PHE A 52 -1.45 -3.58 1.71
N LEU A 53 -2.06 -2.67 0.96
CA LEU A 53 -1.43 -1.42 0.53
C LEU A 53 -1.14 -0.50 1.71
N LEU A 54 -2.07 -0.41 2.66
CA LEU A 54 -1.94 0.39 3.88
C LEU A 54 -0.75 -0.04 4.75
N VAL A 55 -0.52 -1.35 4.90
CA VAL A 55 0.66 -1.88 5.62
C VAL A 55 1.97 -1.48 4.96
N ARG A 56 1.98 -1.32 3.63
CA ARG A 56 3.17 -0.92 2.86
C ARG A 56 3.48 0.58 2.91
N GLY A 57 2.61 1.39 3.55
CA GLY A 57 2.90 2.80 3.78
C GLY A 57 2.67 3.70 2.58
N VAL A 58 1.60 3.47 1.83
CA VAL A 58 1.14 4.32 0.72
C VAL A 58 0.92 5.79 1.11
N CYS A 59 1.17 6.67 0.14
CA CYS A 59 0.78 8.07 0.16
C CYS A 59 -0.73 8.23 0.02
N LEU A 60 -1.35 8.76 1.07
CA LEU A 60 -2.80 8.96 1.16
C LEU A 60 -3.25 10.31 0.59
N ASN A 61 -2.32 11.18 0.23
CA ASN A 61 -2.59 12.56 -0.20
C ASN A 61 -2.48 12.74 -1.72
N LEU A 62 -2.08 11.71 -2.46
CA LEU A 62 -2.00 11.80 -3.92
C LEU A 62 -3.39 11.91 -4.51
N ALA A 63 -3.60 12.92 -5.35
CA ALA A 63 -4.83 13.09 -6.10
C ALA A 63 -4.71 12.47 -7.49
N ASN A 64 -5.80 11.89 -7.99
CA ASN A 64 -5.93 11.49 -9.38
C ASN A 64 -6.19 12.70 -10.29
N GLU A 65 -6.33 12.48 -11.61
CA GLU A 65 -6.59 13.55 -12.58
C GLU A 65 -7.92 14.28 -12.34
N LYS A 66 -8.85 13.68 -11.60
CA LYS A 66 -10.10 14.33 -11.18
C LYS A 66 -9.95 15.17 -9.93
N GLY A 67 -8.74 15.28 -9.38
CA GLY A 67 -8.46 15.93 -8.09
C GLY A 67 -8.92 15.12 -6.88
N GLU A 68 -9.28 13.84 -7.06
CA GLU A 68 -9.75 12.99 -5.98
C GLU A 68 -8.59 12.32 -5.29
N THR A 69 -8.49 12.46 -3.97
CA THR A 69 -7.61 11.65 -3.13
C THR A 69 -8.29 10.33 -2.72
N PRO A 70 -7.55 9.34 -2.19
CA PRO A 70 -8.15 8.12 -1.63
C PRO A 70 -9.27 8.41 -0.63
N LEU A 71 -9.17 9.48 0.16
CA LEU A 71 -10.21 9.90 1.10
C LEU A 71 -11.51 10.31 0.39
N HIS A 72 -11.41 11.06 -0.73
CA HIS A 72 -12.58 11.43 -1.54
C HIS A 72 -13.31 10.19 -2.07
N ILE A 73 -12.56 9.19 -2.54
CA ILE A 73 -13.14 7.93 -3.04
C ILE A 73 -13.83 7.16 -1.91
N ILE A 74 -13.25 7.14 -0.70
CA ILE A 74 -13.87 6.51 0.48
C ILE A 74 -15.20 7.18 0.81
N CYS A 75 -15.24 8.52 0.86
CA CYS A 75 -16.45 9.27 1.13
C CYS A 75 -17.53 9.05 0.06
N LYS A 76 -17.14 8.86 -1.21
CA LYS A 76 -18.07 8.51 -2.30
C LYS A 76 -18.71 7.12 -2.14
N ARG A 77 -18.11 6.20 -1.40
CA ARG A 77 -18.61 4.82 -1.23
C ARG A 77 -19.42 4.67 0.06
N ALA A 78 -20.74 4.57 -0.06
CA ALA A 78 -21.65 4.50 1.09
C ALA A 78 -21.57 3.23 1.96
N LYS A 79 -21.09 2.08 1.44
CA LYS A 79 -21.28 0.77 2.11
C LYS A 79 -20.13 0.30 3.02
N ASN A 80 -18.88 0.74 2.81
CA ASN A 80 -17.70 0.27 3.56
C ASN A 80 -16.74 1.41 3.98
N SER A 81 -17.19 2.66 3.89
CA SER A 81 -16.37 3.84 4.14
C SER A 81 -15.85 3.91 5.57
N ASN A 82 -16.70 3.59 6.55
CA ASN A 82 -16.37 3.80 7.97
C ASN A 82 -15.19 2.93 8.44
N VAL A 83 -15.14 1.65 8.05
CA VAL A 83 -14.08 0.73 8.48
C VAL A 83 -12.74 1.14 7.86
N ILE A 84 -12.73 1.40 6.54
CA ILE A 84 -11.52 1.75 5.80
C ILE A 84 -11.02 3.15 6.21
N ALA A 85 -11.92 4.11 6.41
CA ALA A 85 -11.59 5.43 6.92
C ALA A 85 -10.91 5.34 8.29
N ASN A 86 -11.48 4.56 9.22
CA ASN A 86 -10.90 4.36 10.54
C ASN A 86 -9.49 3.74 10.48
N GLU A 87 -9.26 2.76 9.60
CA GLU A 87 -7.93 2.17 9.40
C GLU A 87 -6.92 3.19 8.84
N ILE A 88 -7.31 3.99 7.86
CA ILE A 88 -6.49 5.05 7.30
C ILE A 88 -6.14 6.11 8.36
N PHE A 89 -7.14 6.56 9.14
CA PHE A 89 -6.92 7.51 10.23
C PHE A 89 -6.01 6.94 11.33
N ALA A 90 -6.14 5.65 11.65
CA ALA A 90 -5.26 4.99 12.62
C ALA A 90 -3.80 4.95 12.12
N ILE A 91 -3.58 4.68 10.83
CA ILE A 91 -2.23 4.67 10.23
C ILE A 91 -1.64 6.07 10.14
N ALA A 92 -2.43 7.06 9.73
CA ALA A 92 -2.00 8.45 9.68
C ALA A 92 -1.53 8.95 11.04
N ARG A 93 -2.31 8.67 12.11
CA ARG A 93 -1.92 8.96 13.50
C ARG A 93 -0.66 8.21 13.93
N LYS A 94 -0.57 6.91 13.64
CA LYS A 94 0.56 6.06 14.04
C LYS A 94 1.87 6.43 13.34
N LYS A 95 1.81 6.90 12.09
CA LYS A 95 3.00 7.32 11.34
C LYS A 95 3.41 8.77 11.61
N ARG A 96 2.73 9.51 12.50
CA ARG A 96 3.04 10.92 12.80
C ARG A 96 3.23 11.73 11.51
N TRP A 97 2.38 11.45 10.51
CA TRP A 97 2.30 12.31 9.34
C TRP A 97 1.83 13.61 9.93
N LEU A 98 2.68 14.64 9.91
CA LEU A 98 2.28 15.98 10.25
C LEU A 98 1.07 16.28 9.36
N VAL A 99 -0.09 16.07 9.95
CA VAL A 99 -1.23 16.93 9.82
C VAL A 99 -0.66 18.34 9.78
N LEU A 100 -0.48 18.87 8.57
CA LEU A 100 -0.61 20.28 8.29
C LEU A 100 -2.10 20.64 8.50
N VAL A 101 -2.56 20.45 9.74
CA VAL A 101 -3.66 21.15 10.38
C VAL A 101 -3.08 21.63 11.70
N ASP A 102 -2.05 22.43 11.60
CA ASP A 102 -1.77 23.50 12.54
C ASP A 102 -1.24 24.66 11.69
N ALA A 103 -1.83 25.83 11.96
CA ALA A 103 -1.71 27.09 11.23
C ALA A 103 -0.34 27.76 11.39
#